data_AF-A0A918N535-F1
#
_entry.id   AF-A0A918N535-F1
#
_cell.length_a   1.000
_cell.length_b   1.000
_cell.length_c   1.000
_cell.angle_alpha   90.00
_cell.angle_beta   90.00
_cell.angle_gamma   90.00
#
_symmetry.space_group_name_H-M   'P 1'
#
loop_
_entity.id
_entity.type
_entity.pdbx_description
1 polymer ?
#
loop_
_entity_poly.entity_id
_entity_poly.type
_entity_poly.pdbx_seq_one_letter_code
_entity_poly.pdbx_strand_id
1 'polypeptide(L)'
;MKKLITILSITSTILFSCTSEKNTPCHSENKRIEKEPSILGMDISHFQNDINWVDMKEDGVNFVFIKVSEGTNFKDPKFKKNHAAAKSECIYRGAYHFYETGKDPAKQAQNFIEAVGKLVPGDLPPALDLEELGVKTAVDKETYQKNTLHWLKIVEKELGVRPIIYSDPSFGDKYLDHPDFDKPELCNRV
;
A
#
# COMPACT_ATOMS: atom_id res chain seq x y z
N MET A 1 -24.08 44.17 62.17
CA MET A 1 -24.62 42.88 61.68
C MET A 1 -23.59 42.24 60.75
N LYS A 2 -22.91 41.18 61.20
CA LYS A 2 -21.96 40.38 60.41
C LYS A 2 -22.62 39.04 60.09
N LYS A 3 -22.82 38.70 58.82
CA LYS A 3 -23.09 37.32 58.35
C LYS A 3 -22.40 37.18 56.99
N LEU A 4 -21.19 36.64 56.96
CA LEU A 4 -20.82 35.21 56.88
C LEU A 4 -20.87 34.72 55.42
N ILE A 5 -19.67 34.57 54.87
CA ILE A 5 -19.31 34.06 53.54
C ILE A 5 -19.49 32.54 53.56
N THR A 6 -20.21 31.99 52.58
CA THR A 6 -20.20 30.55 52.28
C THR A 6 -19.64 30.36 50.88
N ILE A 7 -18.41 29.85 50.81
CA ILE A 7 -17.78 29.37 49.57
C ILE A 7 -18.29 27.95 49.32
N LEU A 8 -19.01 27.75 48.21
CA LEU A 8 -19.39 26.42 47.74
C LEU A 8 -18.24 25.86 46.91
N SER A 9 -17.50 24.89 47.45
CA SER A 9 -16.48 24.14 46.73
C SER A 9 -17.17 23.12 45.81
N ILE A 10 -17.23 23.41 44.52
CA ILE A 10 -17.61 22.44 43.49
C ILE A 10 -16.36 21.62 43.18
N THR A 11 -16.17 20.49 43.87
CA THR A 11 -15.24 19.45 43.40
C THR A 11 -15.91 18.72 42.25
N SER A 12 -15.77 19.27 41.05
CA SER A 12 -16.06 18.56 39.82
C SER A 12 -14.93 17.56 39.60
N THR A 13 -15.12 16.33 40.06
CA THR A 13 -14.29 15.20 39.66
C THR A 13 -14.64 14.90 38.20
N ILE A 14 -14.08 15.69 37.28
CA ILE A 14 -14.03 15.33 35.88
C ILE A 14 -13.08 14.15 35.81
N LEU A 15 -13.66 12.95 35.78
CA LEU A 15 -13.01 11.78 35.20
C LEU A 15 -12.73 12.14 33.74
N PHE A 16 -11.59 12.79 33.50
CA PHE A 16 -10.93 12.71 32.21
C PHE A 16 -10.58 11.24 32.05
N SER A 17 -11.51 10.48 31.46
CA SER A 17 -11.13 9.28 30.74
C SER A 17 -10.14 9.79 29.71
N CYS A 18 -8.86 9.55 29.97
CA CYS A 18 -7.79 9.87 29.05
C CYS A 18 -7.99 8.95 27.86
N THR A 19 -8.88 9.34 26.95
CA THR A 19 -8.84 8.81 25.59
C THR A 19 -7.52 9.31 25.05
N SER A 20 -6.50 8.46 25.16
CA SER A 20 -5.25 8.60 24.43
C SER A 20 -5.63 8.68 22.96
N GLU A 21 -5.87 9.88 22.45
CA GLU A 21 -5.79 10.13 21.03
C GLU A 21 -4.39 9.66 20.62
N LYS A 22 -4.34 8.63 19.75
CA LYS A 22 -3.12 8.14 19.11
C LYS A 22 -2.56 9.27 18.22
N ASN A 23 -2.07 10.37 18.81
CA ASN A 23 -1.40 11.47 18.13
C ASN A 23 0.12 11.29 18.14
N THR A 24 0.61 10.10 18.51
CA THR A 24 2.00 9.71 18.30
C THR A 24 2.21 9.44 16.81
N PRO A 25 3.15 10.13 16.13
CA PRO A 25 3.50 9.79 14.76
C PRO A 25 3.89 8.32 14.67
N CYS A 26 3.26 7.57 13.76
CA CYS A 26 3.45 6.11 13.59
C CYS A 26 4.91 5.67 13.35
N HIS A 27 5.78 6.62 13.01
CA HIS A 27 7.18 6.40 12.72
C HIS A 27 7.99 7.52 13.37
N SER A 28 8.37 7.35 14.63
CA SER A 28 9.48 8.10 15.23
C SER A 28 10.73 7.23 15.20
N GLU A 29 11.84 7.81 14.74
CA GLU A 29 13.07 7.07 14.55
C GLU A 29 13.74 6.68 15.86
N ASN A 30 14.45 5.56 15.75
CA ASN A 30 15.66 5.19 16.49
C ASN A 30 15.48 4.34 17.76
N LYS A 31 15.40 3.02 17.54
CA LYS A 31 15.92 2.05 18.50
C LYS A 31 16.87 1.12 17.75
N ARG A 32 18.18 1.27 17.99
CA ARG A 32 19.20 0.31 17.52
C ARG A 32 18.85 -1.07 18.06
N ILE A 33 18.53 -2.01 17.16
CA ILE A 33 18.40 -3.43 17.49
C ILE A 33 19.63 -4.12 16.89
N GLU A 34 20.42 -4.75 17.75
CA GLU A 34 21.56 -5.55 17.33
C GLU A 34 21.07 -6.87 16.73
N LYS A 35 21.53 -7.15 15.49
CA LYS A 35 21.02 -8.12 14.50
C LYS A 35 19.82 -7.58 13.72
N GLU A 36 20.05 -7.25 12.43
CA GLU A 36 19.04 -6.76 11.49
C GLU A 36 17.77 -7.61 11.61
N PRO A 37 16.68 -7.10 12.21
CA PRO A 37 15.44 -7.86 12.27
C PRO A 37 14.96 -8.09 10.84
N SER A 38 14.62 -9.33 10.50
CA SER A 38 13.99 -9.63 9.21
C SER A 38 12.74 -8.76 9.08
N ILE A 39 12.69 -7.89 8.06
CA ILE A 39 11.51 -7.08 7.80
C ILE A 39 10.42 -8.01 7.28
N LEU A 40 9.36 -8.20 8.07
CA LEU A 40 8.24 -9.07 7.72
C LEU A 40 7.17 -8.27 6.96
N GLY A 41 6.78 -8.79 5.79
CA GLY A 41 5.73 -8.25 4.96
C GLY A 41 4.67 -9.27 4.61
N MET A 42 3.47 -8.80 4.26
CA MET A 42 2.36 -9.61 3.78
C MET A 42 1.78 -9.00 2.49
N ASP A 43 1.15 -9.81 1.64
CA ASP A 43 0.27 -9.34 0.57
C ASP A 43 -1.15 -9.88 0.77
N ILE A 44 -2.16 -9.04 0.54
CA ILE A 44 -3.56 -9.36 0.81
C ILE A 44 -4.50 -8.79 -0.26
N SER A 45 -5.70 -9.34 -0.32
CA SER A 45 -6.80 -8.94 -1.20
C SER A 45 -8.15 -9.19 -0.53
N HIS A 46 -9.25 -9.08 -1.28
CA HIS A 46 -10.56 -9.49 -0.81
C HIS A 46 -10.67 -10.98 -0.43
N PHE A 47 -9.77 -11.85 -0.89
CA PHE A 47 -9.77 -13.28 -0.59
C PHE A 47 -9.48 -13.59 0.88
N GLN A 48 -8.67 -12.77 1.55
CA GLN A 48 -8.45 -12.92 3.00
C GLN A 48 -9.74 -12.59 3.76
N ASN A 49 -10.02 -13.33 4.83
CA ASN A 49 -11.12 -13.05 5.76
C ASN A 49 -10.90 -11.70 6.48
N ASP A 50 -11.77 -11.35 7.42
CA ASP A 50 -11.50 -10.19 8.27
C ASP A 50 -10.19 -10.38 9.02
N ILE A 51 -9.33 -9.36 8.90
CA ILE A 51 -7.97 -9.34 9.45
C ILE A 51 -8.00 -8.67 10.83
N ASN A 52 -7.37 -9.30 11.82
CA ASN A 52 -7.06 -8.64 13.08
C ASN A 52 -5.73 -7.88 12.94
N TRP A 53 -5.82 -6.57 12.77
CA TRP A 53 -4.67 -5.70 12.52
C TRP A 53 -3.78 -5.49 13.75
N VAL A 54 -4.33 -5.66 14.95
CA VAL A 54 -3.56 -5.62 16.20
C VAL A 54 -2.64 -6.84 16.25
N ASP A 55 -3.20 -8.03 16.02
CA ASP A 55 -2.42 -9.28 15.99
C ASP A 55 -1.31 -9.20 14.92
N MET A 56 -1.61 -8.70 13.70
CA MET A 56 -0.58 -8.51 12.68
C MET A 56 0.60 -7.65 13.16
N LYS A 57 0.30 -6.57 13.90
CA LYS A 57 1.34 -5.68 14.42
C LYS A 57 2.14 -6.35 15.54
N GLU A 58 1.48 -7.07 16.43
CA GLU A 58 2.10 -7.82 17.52
C GLU A 58 2.96 -8.98 17.02
N ASP A 59 2.55 -9.63 15.92
CA ASP A 59 3.30 -10.66 15.19
C ASP A 59 4.50 -10.09 14.41
N GLY A 60 4.70 -8.77 14.44
CA GLY A 60 5.87 -8.11 13.87
C GLY A 60 5.75 -7.76 12.39
N VAL A 61 4.56 -7.78 11.79
CA VAL A 61 4.37 -7.33 10.40
C VAL A 61 4.72 -5.85 10.28
N ASN A 62 5.68 -5.54 9.41
CA ASN A 62 6.18 -4.19 9.18
C ASN A 62 5.47 -3.51 8.01
N PHE A 63 5.12 -4.27 6.98
CA PHE A 63 4.42 -3.76 5.82
C PHE A 63 3.39 -4.72 5.23
N VAL A 64 2.44 -4.19 4.46
CA VAL A 64 1.46 -4.96 3.72
C VAL A 64 1.25 -4.40 2.31
N PHE A 65 1.23 -5.24 1.27
CA PHE A 65 0.73 -4.87 -0.05
C PHE A 65 -0.73 -5.30 -0.18
N ILE A 66 -1.59 -4.39 -0.63
CA ILE A 66 -3.04 -4.61 -0.67
C ILE A 66 -3.51 -4.50 -2.11
N LYS A 67 -4.21 -5.52 -2.62
CA LYS A 67 -4.80 -5.49 -3.94
C LYS A 67 -5.74 -4.31 -4.02
N VAL A 68 -5.57 -3.48 -5.04
CA VAL A 68 -6.45 -2.33 -5.26
C VAL A 68 -7.27 -2.47 -6.53
N SER A 69 -6.72 -3.11 -7.56
CA SER A 69 -7.43 -3.33 -8.82
C SER A 69 -6.89 -4.51 -9.62
N GLU A 70 -7.69 -4.97 -10.57
CA GLU A 70 -7.38 -6.04 -11.51
C GLU A 70 -7.93 -5.69 -12.89
N GLY A 71 -7.10 -5.87 -13.91
CA GLY A 71 -7.48 -5.56 -15.28
C GLY A 71 -8.02 -4.12 -15.43
N THR A 72 -8.97 -3.92 -16.33
CA THR A 72 -9.43 -2.56 -16.65
C THR A 72 -10.49 -2.00 -15.71
N ASN A 73 -11.19 -2.83 -14.95
CA ASN A 73 -12.43 -2.41 -14.29
C ASN A 73 -12.59 -2.90 -12.83
N PHE A 74 -11.94 -4.00 -12.44
CA PHE A 74 -12.14 -4.53 -11.10
C PHE A 74 -11.41 -3.66 -10.08
N LYS A 75 -12.11 -3.30 -9.01
CA LYS A 75 -11.59 -2.58 -7.85
C LYS A 75 -11.82 -3.47 -6.63
N ASP A 76 -10.77 -3.74 -5.87
CA ASP A 76 -10.88 -4.65 -4.73
C ASP A 76 -11.79 -4.04 -3.64
N PRO A 77 -12.88 -4.71 -3.26
CA PRO A 77 -13.85 -4.14 -2.33
C PRO A 77 -13.32 -3.96 -0.91
N LYS A 78 -12.23 -4.66 -0.53
CA LYS A 78 -11.62 -4.56 0.80
C LYS A 78 -10.46 -3.57 0.85
N PHE A 79 -9.97 -3.06 -0.30
CA PHE A 79 -8.81 -2.16 -0.36
C PHE A 79 -8.91 -1.00 0.63
N LYS A 80 -9.97 -0.19 0.55
CA LYS A 80 -10.10 1.00 1.41
C LYS A 80 -10.12 0.68 2.90
N LYS A 81 -10.82 -0.40 3.29
CA LYS A 81 -10.90 -0.88 4.68
C LYS A 81 -9.52 -1.33 5.16
N ASN A 82 -8.86 -2.20 4.40
CA ASN A 82 -7.57 -2.76 4.76
C ASN A 82 -6.47 -1.69 4.79
N HIS A 83 -6.47 -0.77 3.82
CA HIS A 83 -5.50 0.31 3.73
C HIS A 83 -5.62 1.28 4.93
N ALA A 84 -6.84 1.62 5.34
CA ALA A 84 -7.06 2.46 6.51
C ALA A 84 -6.68 1.77 7.83
N ALA A 85 -6.97 0.47 7.96
CA ALA A 85 -6.65 -0.31 9.16
C ALA A 85 -5.14 -0.57 9.32
N ALA A 86 -4.42 -0.87 8.23
CA ALA A 86 -2.96 -0.94 8.24
C ALA A 86 -2.33 0.37 8.76
N LYS A 87 -2.87 1.51 8.30
CA LYS A 87 -2.44 2.83 8.75
C LYS A 87 -2.67 3.05 10.25
N SER A 88 -3.82 2.63 10.79
CA SER A 88 -4.16 2.86 12.21
C SER A 88 -3.28 2.06 13.19
N GLU A 89 -2.69 0.95 12.72
CA GLU A 89 -1.74 0.12 13.48
C GLU A 89 -0.28 0.36 13.11
N CYS A 90 0.00 1.46 12.40
CA CYS A 90 1.36 1.87 12.04
C CYS A 90 2.12 0.78 11.27
N ILE A 91 1.43 0.15 10.31
CA ILE A 91 1.98 -0.79 9.33
C ILE A 91 2.14 -0.02 8.00
N TYR A 92 3.32 -0.09 7.38
CA TYR A 92 3.52 0.49 6.04
C TYR A 92 2.63 -0.22 5.04
N ARG A 93 2.08 0.49 4.06
CA ARG A 93 1.09 -0.09 3.14
C ARG A 93 1.41 0.23 1.69
N GLY A 94 1.46 -0.78 0.85
CA GLY A 94 1.53 -0.65 -0.60
C GLY A 94 0.20 -1.02 -1.24
N ALA A 95 0.00 -0.59 -2.47
CA ALA A 95 -1.12 -1.01 -3.30
C ALA A 95 -0.59 -1.76 -4.52
N TYR A 96 -1.24 -2.84 -4.94
CA TYR A 96 -0.84 -3.58 -6.13
C TYR A 96 -1.97 -3.76 -7.15
N HIS A 97 -1.57 -3.77 -8.42
CA HIS A 97 -2.43 -4.05 -9.56
C HIS A 97 -2.18 -5.45 -10.11
N PHE A 98 -3.23 -6.26 -10.22
CA PHE A 98 -3.14 -7.55 -10.91
C PHE A 98 -3.31 -7.35 -12.42
N TYR A 99 -2.25 -7.56 -13.18
CA TYR A 99 -2.24 -7.30 -14.61
C TYR A 99 -2.88 -8.44 -15.42
N GLU A 100 -3.68 -8.09 -16.43
CA GLU A 100 -4.27 -9.05 -17.34
C GLU A 100 -3.90 -8.77 -18.80
N THR A 101 -3.39 -9.80 -19.47
CA THR A 101 -3.15 -9.77 -20.93
C THR A 101 -4.46 -9.72 -21.72
N GLY A 102 -4.38 -9.25 -22.97
CA GLY A 102 -5.57 -9.04 -23.82
C GLY A 102 -6.40 -7.81 -23.44
N LYS A 103 -6.03 -7.08 -22.39
CA LYS A 103 -6.63 -5.81 -21.98
C LYS A 103 -5.71 -4.63 -22.29
N ASP A 104 -6.30 -3.47 -22.51
CA ASP A 104 -5.57 -2.24 -22.83
C ASP A 104 -4.70 -1.80 -21.63
N PRO A 105 -3.37 -1.66 -21.79
CA PRO A 105 -2.46 -1.34 -20.68
C PRO A 105 -2.71 0.06 -20.09
N ALA A 106 -3.15 1.03 -20.88
CA ALA A 106 -3.44 2.37 -20.38
C ALA A 106 -4.72 2.39 -19.53
N LYS A 107 -5.75 1.64 -19.91
CA LYS A 107 -6.97 1.46 -19.11
C LYS A 107 -6.69 0.71 -17.80
N GLN A 108 -5.79 -0.28 -17.82
CA GLN A 108 -5.33 -0.95 -16.60
C GLN A 108 -4.62 0.03 -15.65
N ALA A 109 -3.74 0.89 -16.19
CA ALA A 109 -3.07 1.91 -15.41
C ALA A 109 -4.07 2.94 -14.84
N GLN A 110 -5.04 3.38 -15.64
CA GLN A 110 -6.12 4.28 -15.18
C GLN A 110 -6.95 3.64 -14.07
N ASN A 111 -7.33 2.37 -14.21
CA ASN A 111 -8.07 1.66 -13.17
C ASN A 111 -7.30 1.61 -11.85
N PHE A 112 -5.99 1.36 -11.91
CA PHE A 112 -5.11 1.41 -10.74
C PHE A 112 -5.04 2.80 -10.11
N ILE A 113 -4.71 3.82 -10.90
CA ILE A 113 -4.59 5.22 -10.46
C ILE A 113 -5.88 5.70 -9.78
N GLU A 114 -7.03 5.46 -10.40
CA GLU A 114 -8.32 5.87 -9.84
C GLU A 114 -8.66 5.15 -8.54
N ALA A 115 -8.25 3.88 -8.42
CA ALA A 115 -8.58 3.06 -7.26
C ALA A 115 -7.66 3.34 -6.07
N VAL A 116 -6.35 3.59 -6.31
CA VAL A 116 -5.38 3.94 -5.27
C VAL A 116 -5.51 5.40 -4.81
N GLY A 117 -5.79 6.32 -5.73
CA GLY A 117 -5.82 7.75 -5.44
C GLY A 117 -4.42 8.34 -5.19
N LYS A 118 -4.33 9.32 -4.31
CA LYS A 118 -3.05 9.97 -3.97
C LYS A 118 -2.31 9.18 -2.91
N LEU A 119 -1.02 8.96 -3.14
CA LEU A 119 -0.12 8.45 -2.12
C LEU A 119 0.06 9.46 -0.99
N VAL A 120 0.12 8.96 0.24
CA VAL A 120 0.33 9.76 1.46
C VAL A 120 1.49 9.16 2.27
N PRO A 121 2.07 9.89 3.24
CA PRO A 121 3.14 9.35 4.07
C PRO A 121 2.80 7.99 4.69
N GLY A 122 3.77 7.08 4.63
CA GLY A 122 3.61 5.68 5.03
C GLY A 122 3.08 4.75 3.93
N ASP A 123 2.72 5.27 2.75
CA ASP A 123 2.50 4.44 1.57
C ASP A 123 3.84 4.03 0.95
N LEU A 124 3.93 2.76 0.55
CA LEU A 124 5.05 2.23 -0.23
C LEU A 124 4.86 2.54 -1.73
N PRO A 125 5.92 2.48 -2.54
CA PRO A 125 5.78 2.50 -3.99
C PRO A 125 4.74 1.48 -4.46
N PRO A 126 3.90 1.82 -5.46
CA PRO A 126 2.88 0.92 -5.99
C PRO A 126 3.54 -0.32 -6.61
N ALA A 127 2.84 -1.44 -6.67
CA ALA A 127 3.33 -2.66 -7.30
C ALA A 127 2.49 -3.06 -8.52
N LEU A 128 3.16 -3.55 -9.56
CA LEU A 128 2.55 -4.24 -10.70
C LEU A 128 2.81 -5.75 -10.55
N ASP A 129 1.72 -6.50 -10.41
CA ASP A 129 1.75 -7.96 -10.28
C ASP A 129 1.63 -8.60 -11.68
N LEU A 130 2.73 -9.26 -12.08
CA LEU A 130 2.95 -9.87 -13.39
C LEU A 130 3.20 -11.38 -13.22
N GLU A 131 2.15 -12.18 -13.42
CA GLU A 131 2.23 -13.63 -13.24
C GLU A 131 1.41 -14.40 -14.28
N GLU A 132 1.62 -15.71 -14.37
CA GLU A 132 0.98 -16.59 -15.35
C GLU A 132 -0.56 -16.55 -15.26
N LEU A 133 -1.13 -16.39 -14.06
CA LEU A 133 -2.58 -16.27 -13.87
C LEU A 133 -3.16 -15.01 -14.54
N GLY A 134 -2.35 -13.99 -14.80
CA GLY A 134 -2.68 -12.80 -15.58
C GLY A 134 -2.70 -13.03 -17.10
N VAL A 135 -2.22 -14.18 -17.59
CA VAL A 135 -2.23 -14.51 -19.02
C VAL A 135 -3.61 -15.02 -19.46
N LYS A 136 -4.60 -14.12 -19.51
CA LYS A 136 -5.96 -14.41 -20.01
C LYS A 136 -6.04 -14.59 -21.52
N THR A 137 -5.14 -13.97 -22.28
CA THR A 137 -5.03 -14.12 -23.73
C THR A 137 -3.57 -14.34 -24.09
N ALA A 138 -3.29 -15.32 -24.96
CA ALA A 138 -1.93 -15.57 -25.43
C ALA A 138 -1.32 -14.30 -26.03
N VAL A 139 -0.09 -14.01 -25.64
CA VAL A 139 0.63 -12.80 -26.05
C VAL A 139 2.11 -13.17 -26.22
N ASP A 140 2.74 -12.63 -27.26
CA ASP A 140 4.17 -12.79 -27.44
C ASP A 140 4.96 -11.93 -26.45
N LYS A 141 6.23 -12.29 -26.27
CA LYS A 141 7.11 -11.63 -25.30
C LYS A 141 7.28 -10.14 -25.56
N GLU A 142 7.47 -9.73 -26.81
CA GLU A 142 7.70 -8.32 -27.17
C GLU A 142 6.47 -7.47 -26.85
N THR A 143 5.28 -7.96 -27.23
CA THR A 143 4.01 -7.30 -26.91
C THR A 143 3.77 -7.23 -25.41
N TYR A 144 4.06 -8.30 -24.66
CA TYR A 144 3.93 -8.30 -23.21
C TYR A 144 4.81 -7.21 -22.57
N GLN A 145 6.10 -7.19 -22.93
CA GLN A 145 7.08 -6.23 -22.43
C GLN A 145 6.69 -4.79 -22.76
N LYS A 146 6.31 -4.53 -24.01
CA LYS A 146 5.87 -3.20 -24.45
C LYS A 146 4.66 -2.71 -23.64
N ASN A 147 3.68 -3.57 -23.40
CA ASN A 147 2.45 -3.19 -22.72
C ASN A 147 2.66 -2.97 -21.21
N THR A 148 3.45 -3.82 -20.55
CA THR A 148 3.74 -3.65 -19.11
C THR A 148 4.67 -2.45 -18.86
N LEU A 149 5.67 -2.21 -19.72
CA LEU A 149 6.46 -0.98 -19.67
C LEU A 149 5.61 0.28 -19.91
N HIS A 150 4.60 0.20 -20.78
CA HIS A 150 3.67 1.31 -20.99
C HIS A 150 2.83 1.59 -19.74
N TRP A 151 2.31 0.53 -19.08
CA TRP A 151 1.62 0.65 -17.80
C TRP A 151 2.52 1.31 -16.73
N LEU A 152 3.75 0.83 -16.57
CA LEU A 152 4.70 1.35 -15.57
C LEU A 152 4.97 2.84 -15.76
N LYS A 153 5.18 3.27 -17.01
CA LYS A 153 5.41 4.67 -17.36
C LYS A 153 4.21 5.57 -17.04
N ILE A 154 2.98 5.10 -17.26
CA ILE A 154 1.78 5.86 -16.94
C ILE A 154 1.66 6.05 -15.42
N VAL A 155 1.82 4.97 -14.66
CA VAL A 155 1.68 5.00 -13.20
C VAL A 155 2.79 5.82 -12.54
N GLU A 156 4.03 5.67 -12.98
CA GLU A 156 5.16 6.47 -12.50
C GLU A 156 4.94 7.96 -12.74
N LYS A 157 4.48 8.32 -13.94
CA LYS A 157 4.18 9.72 -14.28
C LYS A 157 3.09 10.31 -13.39
N GLU A 158 2.04 9.56 -13.10
CA GLU A 158 0.90 10.07 -12.33
C GLU A 158 1.16 10.12 -10.83
N LEU A 159 1.84 9.10 -10.28
CA LEU A 159 2.07 8.98 -8.83
C LEU A 159 3.42 9.54 -8.39
N GLY A 160 4.29 9.92 -9.32
CA GLY A 160 5.60 10.52 -9.03
C GLY A 160 6.61 9.56 -8.41
N VAL A 161 6.33 8.25 -8.43
CA VAL A 161 7.19 7.20 -7.88
C VAL A 161 7.17 5.98 -8.79
N ARG A 162 8.34 5.39 -9.02
CA ARG A 162 8.49 4.19 -9.84
C ARG A 162 7.77 3.00 -9.19
N PRO A 163 6.87 2.29 -9.91
CA PRO A 163 6.28 1.07 -9.39
C PRO A 163 7.30 -0.07 -9.24
N ILE A 164 7.08 -0.91 -8.23
CA ILE A 164 7.73 -2.20 -8.04
C ILE A 164 7.12 -3.21 -9.02
N ILE A 165 7.91 -4.15 -9.52
CA ILE A 165 7.41 -5.29 -10.29
C ILE A 165 7.43 -6.51 -9.37
N TYR A 166 6.29 -7.19 -9.25
CA TYR A 166 6.16 -8.50 -8.63
C TYR A 166 5.98 -9.56 -9.71
N SER A 167 6.72 -10.66 -9.59
CA SER A 167 6.62 -11.82 -10.49
C SER A 167 7.25 -13.04 -9.84
N ASP A 168 6.78 -14.23 -10.20
CA ASP A 168 7.51 -15.46 -9.89
C ASP A 168 8.75 -15.60 -10.80
N PRO A 169 9.81 -16.32 -10.35
CA PRO A 169 11.05 -16.40 -11.12
C PRO A 169 10.89 -16.95 -12.53
N SER A 170 10.03 -17.96 -12.73
CA SER A 170 9.88 -18.60 -14.04
C SER A 170 9.19 -17.68 -15.03
N PHE A 171 8.19 -16.93 -14.58
CA PHE A 171 7.50 -15.95 -15.41
C PHE A 171 8.39 -14.73 -15.68
N GLY A 172 9.12 -14.28 -14.66
CA GLY A 172 10.10 -13.21 -14.74
C GLY A 172 11.18 -13.48 -15.77
N ASP A 173 11.84 -14.64 -15.71
CA ASP A 173 12.89 -15.03 -16.67
C ASP A 173 12.38 -15.06 -18.11
N LYS A 174 11.10 -15.42 -18.30
CA LYS A 174 10.47 -15.47 -19.62
C LYS A 174 10.19 -14.08 -20.18
N TYR A 175 9.67 -13.16 -19.37
CA TYR A 175 9.08 -11.90 -19.86
C TYR A 175 9.79 -10.62 -19.41
N LEU A 176 10.67 -10.63 -18.42
CA LEU A 176 11.19 -9.40 -17.77
C LEU A 176 12.67 -9.11 -18.05
N ASP A 177 13.25 -9.72 -19.09
CA ASP A 177 14.66 -9.51 -19.49
C ASP A 177 14.89 -8.27 -20.40
N HIS A 178 13.88 -7.45 -20.62
CA HIS A 178 14.04 -6.22 -21.39
C HIS A 178 14.79 -5.16 -20.56
N PRO A 179 15.84 -4.51 -21.09
CA PRO A 179 16.71 -3.61 -20.31
C PRO A 179 15.99 -2.40 -19.70
N ASP A 180 14.84 -2.00 -20.24
CA ASP A 180 14.05 -0.90 -19.68
C ASP A 180 13.41 -1.23 -18.31
N PHE A 181 13.29 -2.51 -17.93
CA PHE A 181 12.86 -2.88 -16.57
C PHE A 181 13.92 -2.53 -15.52
N ASP A 182 15.20 -2.49 -15.90
CA ASP A 182 16.33 -2.20 -15.02
C ASP A 182 16.75 -0.72 -15.02
N LYS A 183 16.24 0.10 -15.96
CA LYS A 183 16.66 1.50 -16.07
C LYS A 183 16.12 2.35 -14.91
N PRO A 184 16.98 2.98 -14.10
CA PRO A 184 16.57 3.90 -13.02
C PRO A 184 16.12 5.28 -13.54
N GLU A 185 16.20 5.52 -14.85
CA GLU A 185 15.97 6.83 -15.45
C GLU A 185 14.50 7.14 -15.70
N LEU A 186 13.79 7.51 -14.64
CA LEU A 186 12.74 8.56 -14.67
C LEU A 186 12.69 9.38 -13.36
N CYS A 187 13.64 9.17 -12.44
CA CYS A 187 13.72 9.86 -11.13
C CYS A 187 14.21 11.33 -11.16
N ASN A 188 14.34 11.97 -12.34
CA ASN A 188 14.99 13.29 -12.48
C ASN A 188 14.17 14.37 -13.22
N ARG A 189 12.83 14.39 -13.10
CA ARG A 189 11.96 15.56 -13.36
C ARG A 189 10.71 15.34 -12.49
N VAL A 190 10.50 16.03 -11.36
CA VAL A 190 10.30 17.47 -11.14
C VAL A 190 10.65 17.80 -9.69
#